data_AF-A0A392PVT6-F1
#
_entry.id   AF-A0A392PVT6-F1
#
_cell.length_a   1.000
_cell.length_b   1.000
_cell.length_c   1.000
_cell.angle_alpha   90.00
_cell.angle_beta   90.00
_cell.angle_gamma   90.00
#
_symmetry.space_group_name_H-M   'P 1'
#
loop_
_entity.id
_entity.type
_entity.pdbx_description
1 polymer ?
#
loop_
_entity_poly.entity_id
_entity_poly.type
_entity_poly.pdbx_seq_one_letter_code
_entity_poly.pdbx_strand_id
1 'polypeptide(L)' 'MIRRTQRLRKEYLYRKSLEGKERLLYENKRKIREALQEGKPIPTELRNVEAQLRREIDLEDENTA' A
#
# COMPACT_ATOMS: atom_id res chain seq x y z
N MET A 1 35.71 -9.57 3.60
CA MET A 1 34.37 -10.21 3.73
C MET A 1 33.35 -9.42 4.59
N ILE A 2 33.76 -8.61 5.58
CA ILE A 2 32.86 -7.87 6.49
C ILE A 2 32.04 -6.75 5.81
N ARG A 3 32.60 -6.06 4.80
CA ARG A 3 31.87 -4.99 4.09
C ARG A 3 30.66 -5.50 3.31
N ARG A 4 30.76 -6.72 2.75
CA ARG A 4 29.67 -7.37 2.00
C ARG A 4 28.47 -7.69 2.91
N THR A 5 28.72 -8.23 4.10
CA THR A 5 27.66 -8.57 5.05
C THR A 5 26.98 -7.31 5.61
N GLN A 6 27.75 -6.25 5.88
CA GLN A 6 27.17 -4.95 6.25
C GLN A 6 26.29 -4.36 5.14
N ARG A 7 26.71 -4.44 3.87
CA ARG A 7 25.90 -3.99 2.73
C ARG A 7 24.59 -4.77 2.63
N LEU A 8 24.67 -6.10 2.65
CA LEU A 8 23.48 -6.97 2.59
C LEU A 8 22.49 -6.71 3.73
N ARG A 9 23.00 -6.44 4.94
CA ARG A 9 22.16 -6.11 6.09
C ARG A 9 21.45 -4.77 5.91
N LYS A 10 22.13 -3.74 5.39
CA LYS A 10 21.51 -2.43 5.10
C LYS A 10 20.44 -2.55 4.03
N GLU A 11 20.71 -3.29 2.95
CA GLU A 11 19.74 -3.54 1.89
C GLU A 11 18.51 -4.30 2.39
N TYR A 12 18.70 -5.31 3.25
CA TYR A 12 17.60 -6.06 3.86
C TYR A 12 16.72 -5.17 4.74
N LEU A 13 17.33 -4.38 5.63
CA LEU A 13 16.58 -3.46 6.50
C LEU A 13 15.80 -2.43 5.68
N TYR A 14 16.39 -1.91 4.60
CA TYR A 14 15.71 -0.98 3.71
C TYR A 14 14.50 -1.64 3.03
N ARG A 15 14.68 -2.79 2.37
CA ARG A 15 13.60 -3.54 1.73
C ARG A 15 12.47 -3.87 2.72
N LYS A 16 12.82 -4.37 3.91
CA LYS A 16 11.85 -4.70 4.95
C LYS A 16 11.07 -3.49 5.47
N SER A 17 11.71 -2.31 5.51
CA SER A 17 11.02 -1.07 5.90
C SER A 17 10.01 -0.60 4.86
N LEU A 18 10.26 -0.88 3.58
CA LEU A 18 9.33 -0.58 2.49
C LEU A 18 8.11 -1.50 2.53
N GLU A 19 8.32 -2.79 2.78
CA GLU A 19 7.22 -3.76 2.94
C GLU A 19 6.20 -3.33 4.00
N GLY A 20 6.65 -2.75 5.12
CA GLY A 20 5.75 -2.26 6.17
C GLY A 20 4.85 -1.11 5.70
N LYS A 21 5.40 -0.17 4.92
CA LYS A 21 4.65 0.97 4.36
C LYS A 21 3.69 0.52 3.27
N GLU A 22 4.15 -0.36 2.39
CA GLU A 22 3.34 -0.94 1.31
C GLU A 22 2.19 -1.78 1.84
N ARG A 23 2.42 -2.55 2.93
CA ARG A 23 1.34 -3.30 3.60
C ARG A 23 0.24 -2.40 4.15
N LEU A 24 0.59 -1.30 4.80
CA LEU A 24 -0.40 -0.35 5.31
C LEU A 24 -1.20 0.30 4.17
N LEU A 25 -0.52 0.68 3.07
CA LEU A 25 -1.19 1.20 1.87
C LEU A 25 -2.13 0.17 1.25
N TYR A 26 -1.69 -1.09 1.16
CA TYR A 26 -2.48 -2.20 0.64
C TYR A 26 -3.72 -2.46 1.50
N GLU A 27 -3.59 -2.50 2.83
CA GLU A 27 -4.71 -2.66 3.75
C GLU A 27 -5.73 -1.52 3.62
N ASN A 28 -5.26 -0.28 3.43
CA ASN A 28 -6.13 0.86 3.19
C ASN A 28 -6.85 0.77 1.84
N LYS A 29 -6.15 0.38 0.77
CA LYS A 29 -6.75 0.12 -0.56
C LYS A 29 -7.82 -0.97 -0.47
N ARG A 30 -7.53 -2.06 0.24
CA ARG A 30 -8.47 -3.16 0.44
C ARG A 30 -9.74 -2.72 1.17
N LYS A 31 -9.60 -2.00 2.29
CA LYS A 31 -10.75 -1.47 3.05
C LYS A 31 -11.64 -0.56 2.22
N ILE A 32 -11.05 0.27 1.35
CA ILE A 32 -11.81 1.12 0.42
C ILE A 32 -12.54 0.28 -0.62
N ARG A 33 -11.88 -0.74 -1.19
CA ARG A 33 -12.49 -1.66 -2.16
C ARG A 33 -13.68 -2.42 -1.56
N GLU A 34 -13.53 -2.91 -0.32
CA GLU A 34 -14.61 -3.56 0.45
C GLU A 34 -15.76 -2.59 0.74
N ALA A 35 -15.47 -1.36 1.19
CA ALA A 35 -16.51 -0.35 1.45
C ALA A 35 -17.29 0.05 0.19
N LEU A 36 -16.61 0.19 -0.94
CA LEU A 36 -17.22 0.48 -2.25
C LEU A 36 -18.09 -0.68 -2.74
N GLN A 37 -17.64 -1.94 -2.57
CA GLN A 37 -18.42 -3.12 -2.95
C GLN A 37 -19.66 -3.31 -2.07
N GLU A 38 -19.53 -3.08 -0.76
CA GLU A 38 -20.65 -3.23 0.19
C GLU A 38 -21.61 -2.03 0.19
N GLY A 39 -21.26 -0.92 -0.48
CA GLY A 39 -22.04 0.32 -0.48
C GLY A 39 -22.10 1.01 0.89
N LYS A 40 -21.16 0.70 1.79
CA LYS A 40 -21.08 1.27 3.13
C LYS A 40 -20.28 2.58 3.12
N PRO A 41 -20.58 3.52 4.03
CA PRO A 41 -19.81 4.75 4.13
C PRO A 41 -18.35 4.45 4.48
N ILE A 42 -17.44 5.10 3.77
CA ILE A 42 -15.99 4.91 3.92
C ILE A 42 -15.54 5.42 5.30
N PRO A 43 -14.62 4.70 5.99
CA PRO A 43 -14.13 5.11 7.30
C PRO A 43 -13.60 6.56 7.28
N THR A 44 -13.97 7.34 8.29
CA THR A 44 -13.69 8.78 8.39
C THR A 44 -12.20 9.13 8.32
N GLU A 45 -11.33 8.23 8.77
CA GLU A 45 -9.87 8.35 8.72
C GLU A 45 -9.31 8.23 7.30
N LEU A 46 -9.98 7.46 6.44
CA LEU A 46 -9.57 7.23 5.06
C LEU A 46 -10.20 8.26 4.11
N ARG A 47 -11.23 9.00 4.52
CA ARG A 47 -11.98 9.92 3.65
C ARG A 47 -11.14 11.02 2.97
N ASN A 48 -10.07 11.48 3.64
CA ASN A 48 -9.15 12.47 3.05
C ASN A 48 -8.17 11.85 2.05
N VAL A 49 -7.78 10.60 2.30
CA VAL A 49 -6.82 9.84 1.47
C VAL A 49 -7.55 9.11 0.33
N GLU A 50 -8.85 8.86 0.50
CA GLU A 50 -9.73 8.14 -0.42
C GLU A 50 -9.69 8.72 -1.82
N ALA A 51 -9.76 10.05 -1.97
CA ALA A 51 -9.76 10.67 -3.30
C ALA A 51 -8.47 10.39 -4.09
N GLN A 52 -7.35 10.23 -3.40
CA GLN A 52 -6.07 9.85 -4.02
C GLN A 52 -5.98 8.34 -4.22
N LEU A 53 -6.33 7.55 -3.19
CA LEU A 53 -6.30 6.09 -3.26
C LEU A 53 -7.27 5.54 -4.31
N ARG A 54 -8.41 6.18 -4.52
CA ARG A 54 -9.40 5.82 -5.54
C ARG A 54 -8.85 6.03 -6.95
N ARG A 55 -8.17 7.16 -7.21
CA ARG A 55 -7.46 7.38 -8.48
C ARG A 55 -6.37 6.35 -8.71
N GLU A 56 -5.63 5.98 -7.67
CA GLU A 56 -4.62 4.92 -7.76
C GLU A 56 -5.23 3.55 -8.04
N ILE A 57 -6.36 3.21 -7.42
CA ILE A 57 -7.09 1.96 -7.67
C ILE A 57 -7.62 1.92 -9.11
N ASP A 58 -8.20 3.02 -9.59
CA ASP A 58 -8.71 3.12 -10.96
C ASP A 58 -7.57 2.94 -12.00
N LEU A 59 -6.37 3.48 -11.73
CA LEU A 59 -5.17 3.30 -12.56
C LEU A 59 -4.57 1.87 -12.49
N GLU A 60 -4.76 1.17 -11.37
CA GLU A 60 -4.34 -0.22 -11.19
C GLU A 60 -5.27 -1.22 -11.91
N ASP A 61 -6.58 -0.95 -11.94
CA ASP A 61 -7.57 -1.82 -12.61
C ASP A 61 -7.45 -1.77 -14.16
N GLU A 62 -6.99 -0.68 -14.77
CA GLU A 62 -6.78 -0.61 -16.25
C GLU A 62 -5.63 -1.50 -16.77
N ASN A 63 -4.72 -1.98 -15.91
CA ASN A 63 -3.57 -2.81 -16.31
C ASN A 63 -3.71 -4.31 -16.04
N THR A 64 -4.91 -4.79 -15.66
CA THR A 64 -5.16 -6.23 -15.52
C THR A 64 -6.03 -6.72 -16.68
N ALA A 65 -5.38 -7.05 -17.80
CA ALA A 65 -5.91 -7.89 -18.87
C ALA A 65 -5.16 -9.23 -18.89
#